data_AF-A0A6N0LUF4-F1
#
_entry.id   AF-A0A6N0LUF4-F1
#
_cell.length_a   1.000
_cell.length_b   1.000
_cell.length_c   1.000
_cell.angle_alpha   90.00
_cell.angle_beta   90.00
_cell.angle_gamma   90.00
#
_symmetry.space_group_name_H-M   'P 1'
#
loop_
_entity.id
_entity.type
_entity.pdbx_description
1 polymer ?
#
loop_
_entity_poly.entity_id
_entity_poly.type
_entity_poly.pdbx_seq_one_letter_code
_entity_poly.pdbx_strand_id
1 'polypeptide(L)'
;MPTYVASSSPSSLLHRNNTLQKLEGNEGKKLNDKINDVAKKIEKDAPIQRLLKEFDEASEQRHQGLRTYLDSLRLRANSTGIDGFTISVLDTAWQTWEKLKEYFSSKGLSLEVPDACPGESDNFMYTWSKGEHYLECEIFGNKEIEFFYQNRNTSEVWGEDTTLEQEFSAAVLEKAALFAW
;
A
#
# COMPACT_ATOMS: atom_id res chain seq x y z
N MET A 1 19.57 -18.23 76.89
CA MET A 1 18.65 -17.07 77.07
C MET A 1 17.89 -16.86 75.77
N PRO A 2 16.57 -16.67 75.80
CA PRO A 2 15.73 -16.59 74.59
C PRO A 2 15.59 -15.15 74.10
N THR A 3 15.59 -14.94 72.78
CA THR A 3 15.08 -13.71 72.17
C THR A 3 14.22 -14.06 70.97
N TYR A 4 12.93 -13.77 71.14
CA TYR A 4 11.87 -13.67 70.14
C TYR A 4 12.24 -12.66 69.05
N VAL A 5 11.99 -12.99 67.77
CA VAL A 5 11.65 -11.98 66.75
C VAL A 5 10.61 -12.54 65.79
N ALA A 6 9.67 -11.67 65.44
CA ALA A 6 8.31 -11.91 64.98
C ALA A 6 8.14 -12.45 63.55
N SER A 7 7.06 -13.22 63.38
CA SER A 7 6.44 -13.56 62.10
C SER A 7 5.62 -12.38 61.57
N SER A 8 5.94 -11.87 60.39
CA SER A 8 5.08 -10.95 59.63
C SER A 8 4.33 -11.71 58.53
N SER A 9 3.01 -11.80 58.65
CA SER A 9 2.09 -12.34 57.65
C SER A 9 2.02 -11.47 56.38
N PRO A 10 2.08 -12.04 55.17
CA PRO A 10 1.76 -11.34 53.94
C PRO A 10 0.30 -11.62 53.56
N SER A 11 -0.64 -10.76 53.98
CA SER A 11 -2.07 -10.96 53.66
C SER A 11 -2.82 -9.66 53.30
N SER A 12 -2.18 -8.75 52.56
CA SER A 12 -2.86 -7.52 52.08
C SER A 12 -2.60 -7.12 50.62
N LEU A 13 -1.77 -7.86 49.87
CA LEU A 13 -1.46 -7.52 48.46
C LEU A 13 -2.29 -8.28 47.41
N LEU A 14 -3.04 -9.30 47.79
CA LEU A 14 -3.85 -10.11 46.85
C LEU A 14 -5.23 -9.51 46.52
N HIS A 15 -5.68 -8.47 47.22
CA HIS A 15 -6.98 -7.84 46.96
C HIS A 15 -6.93 -6.59 46.07
N ARG A 16 -5.73 -6.07 45.73
CA ARG A 16 -5.60 -4.91 44.83
C ARG A 16 -5.41 -5.26 43.35
N ASN A 17 -4.91 -6.47 43.03
CA ASN A 17 -4.63 -6.86 41.64
C ASN A 17 -5.88 -7.29 40.83
N ASN A 18 -6.95 -7.73 41.50
CA ASN A 18 -8.19 -8.14 40.80
C ASN A 18 -9.07 -6.96 40.34
N THR A 19 -8.87 -5.76 40.90
CA THR A 19 -9.68 -4.58 40.55
C THR A 19 -9.13 -3.86 39.33
N LEU A 20 -7.80 -3.83 39.13
CA LEU A 20 -7.16 -3.21 37.97
C LEU A 20 -7.37 -4.01 36.67
N GLN A 21 -7.26 -5.35 36.71
CA GLN A 21 -7.52 -6.20 35.53
C GLN A 21 -8.99 -6.18 35.08
N LYS A 22 -9.95 -5.96 35.99
CA LYS A 22 -11.38 -5.81 35.65
C LYS A 22 -11.73 -4.45 35.03
N LEU A 23 -10.97 -3.40 35.33
CA LEU A 23 -11.19 -2.07 34.77
C LEU A 23 -10.66 -1.98 33.33
N GLU A 24 -9.49 -2.55 33.04
CA GLU A 24 -8.89 -2.56 31.69
C GLU A 24 -9.72 -3.38 30.69
N GLY A 25 -10.29 -4.53 31.10
CA GLY A 25 -11.14 -5.34 30.24
C GLY A 25 -12.50 -4.71 29.90
N ASN A 26 -13.03 -3.85 30.80
CA ASN A 26 -14.34 -3.23 30.62
C ASN A 26 -14.26 -1.95 29.77
N GLU A 27 -13.16 -1.19 29.90
CA GLU A 27 -12.90 -0.03 29.04
C GLU A 27 -12.55 -0.43 27.61
N GLY A 28 -11.73 -1.47 27.42
CA GLY A 28 -11.42 -2.00 26.09
C GLY A 28 -12.65 -2.51 25.34
N LYS A 29 -13.55 -3.22 26.03
CA LYS A 29 -14.82 -3.69 25.45
C LYS A 29 -15.74 -2.53 25.07
N LYS A 30 -15.89 -1.54 25.95
CA LYS A 30 -16.70 -0.34 25.70
C LYS A 30 -16.18 0.51 24.55
N LEU A 31 -14.85 0.56 24.36
CA LEU A 31 -14.24 1.23 23.22
C LEU A 31 -14.52 0.47 21.91
N ASN A 32 -14.39 -0.86 21.92
CA ASN A 32 -14.65 -1.69 20.75
C ASN A 32 -16.12 -1.65 20.31
N ASP A 33 -17.05 -1.66 21.26
CA ASP A 33 -18.48 -1.52 20.99
C ASP A 33 -18.81 -0.15 20.37
N LYS A 34 -18.16 0.92 20.84
CA LYS A 34 -18.29 2.26 20.23
C LYS A 34 -17.74 2.33 18.82
N ILE A 35 -16.59 1.70 18.55
CA ILE A 35 -16.00 1.63 17.21
C ILE A 35 -16.95 0.90 16.24
N ASN A 36 -17.53 -0.22 16.69
CA ASN A 36 -18.49 -0.99 15.89
C ASN A 36 -19.78 -0.21 15.61
N ASP A 37 -20.29 0.55 16.58
CA ASP A 37 -21.48 1.39 16.37
C ASP A 37 -21.21 2.57 15.42
N VAL A 38 -20.01 3.15 15.46
CA VAL A 38 -19.58 4.17 14.50
C VAL A 38 -19.44 3.58 13.11
N ALA A 39 -18.80 2.42 12.95
CA ALA A 39 -18.68 1.72 11.67
C ALA A 39 -20.05 1.42 11.05
N LYS A 40 -21.01 0.91 11.84
CA LYS A 40 -22.39 0.67 11.39
C LYS A 40 -23.14 1.95 11.01
N LYS A 41 -22.84 3.08 11.65
CA LYS A 41 -23.42 4.38 11.28
C LYS A 41 -22.85 4.89 9.97
N ILE A 42 -21.54 4.79 9.79
CA ILE A 42 -20.85 5.13 8.54
C ILE A 42 -21.37 4.27 7.38
N GLU A 43 -21.57 2.97 7.63
CA GLU A 43 -22.11 2.03 6.65
C GLU A 43 -23.55 2.38 6.21
N LYS A 44 -24.32 3.07 7.06
CA LYS A 44 -25.69 3.52 6.76
C LYS A 44 -25.79 4.96 6.28
N ASP A 45 -24.70 5.71 6.30
CA ASP A 45 -24.68 7.11 5.92
C ASP A 45 -24.60 7.23 4.40
N ALA A 46 -25.74 7.47 3.75
CA ALA A 46 -25.85 7.49 2.29
C ALA A 46 -24.88 8.48 1.59
N PRO A 47 -24.60 9.68 2.13
CA PRO A 47 -23.51 10.55 1.69
C PRO A 47 -22.13 9.88 1.66
N ILE A 48 -21.74 9.16 2.71
CA ILE A 48 -20.41 8.53 2.78
C ILE A 48 -20.33 7.37 1.79
N GLN A 49 -21.37 6.53 1.72
CA GLN A 49 -21.46 5.44 0.74
C GLN A 49 -21.37 5.94 -0.70
N ARG A 50 -22.00 7.07 -1.00
CA ARG A 50 -21.93 7.69 -2.31
C ARG A 50 -20.51 8.16 -2.63
N LEU A 51 -19.82 8.80 -1.68
CA LEU A 51 -18.44 9.25 -1.87
C LEU A 51 -17.47 8.09 -2.10
N LEU A 52 -17.62 6.98 -1.36
CA LEU A 52 -16.82 5.77 -1.56
C LEU A 52 -17.03 5.19 -2.96
N LYS A 53 -18.29 5.08 -3.39
CA LYS A 53 -18.64 4.60 -4.73
C LYS A 53 -18.07 5.49 -5.84
N GLU A 54 -18.15 6.81 -5.68
CA GLU A 54 -17.60 7.77 -6.64
C GLU A 54 -16.07 7.64 -6.74
N PHE A 55 -15.39 7.35 -5.64
CA PHE A 55 -13.95 7.08 -5.65
C PHE A 55 -13.63 5.77 -6.39
N ASP A 56 -14.31 4.68 -6.05
CA ASP A 56 -14.09 3.37 -6.70
C ASP A 56 -14.30 3.47 -8.21
N GLU A 57 -15.37 4.14 -8.65
CA GLU A 57 -15.65 4.38 -10.07
C GLU A 57 -14.53 5.20 -10.75
N ALA A 58 -13.99 6.22 -10.09
CA ALA A 58 -12.89 7.02 -10.62
C ALA A 58 -11.58 6.21 -10.73
N SER A 59 -11.29 5.36 -9.73
CA SER A 59 -10.13 4.47 -9.75
C SER A 59 -10.19 3.48 -10.91
N GLU A 60 -11.35 2.83 -11.09
CA GLU A 60 -11.58 1.90 -12.20
C GLU A 60 -11.48 2.59 -13.57
N GLN A 61 -12.00 3.81 -13.70
CA GLN A 61 -11.85 4.60 -14.92
C GLN A 61 -10.39 4.89 -15.23
N ARG A 62 -9.57 5.28 -14.24
CA ARG A 62 -8.14 5.49 -14.43
C ARG A 62 -7.42 4.20 -14.82
N HIS A 63 -7.77 3.09 -14.18
CA HIS A 63 -7.20 1.78 -14.49
C HIS A 63 -7.49 1.36 -15.95
N GLN A 64 -8.74 1.51 -16.39
CA GLN A 64 -9.13 1.25 -17.78
C GLN A 64 -8.44 2.22 -18.75
N GLY A 65 -8.26 3.48 -18.34
CA GLY A 65 -7.50 4.48 -19.10
C GLY A 65 -6.06 4.05 -19.31
N LEU A 66 -5.38 3.60 -18.26
CA LEU A 66 -4.01 3.08 -18.34
C LEU A 66 -3.91 1.87 -19.28
N ARG A 67 -4.86 0.92 -19.17
CA ARG A 67 -4.91 -0.24 -20.07
C ARG A 67 -5.03 0.17 -21.53
N THR A 68 -5.98 1.06 -21.82
CA THR A 68 -6.23 1.58 -23.16
C THR A 68 -5.00 2.30 -23.71
N TYR A 69 -4.29 3.05 -22.86
CA TYR A 69 -3.06 3.73 -23.23
C TYR A 69 -1.96 2.74 -23.65
N LEU A 70 -1.68 1.71 -22.84
CA LEU A 70 -0.70 0.67 -23.17
C LEU A 70 -1.07 -0.11 -24.44
N ASP A 71 -2.35 -0.45 -24.62
CA ASP A 71 -2.82 -1.12 -25.84
C ASP A 71 -2.61 -0.23 -27.08
N SER A 72 -2.80 1.09 -26.96
CA SER A 72 -2.51 2.03 -28.06
C SER A 72 -1.02 2.07 -28.42
N LEU A 73 -0.13 2.01 -27.42
CA LEU A 73 1.31 1.94 -27.63
C LEU A 73 1.71 0.63 -28.32
N ARG A 74 1.09 -0.49 -27.91
CA ARG A 74 1.31 -1.81 -28.51
C ARG A 74 0.92 -1.83 -29.99
N LEU A 75 -0.18 -1.20 -30.36
CA LEU A 75 -0.61 -1.07 -31.75
C LEU A 75 0.39 -0.25 -32.58
N ARG A 76 0.93 0.83 -32.02
CA ARG A 76 1.97 1.65 -32.69
C ARG A 76 3.27 0.86 -32.88
N ALA A 77 3.77 0.22 -31.82
CA ALA A 77 4.99 -0.59 -31.89
C ALA A 77 4.92 -1.69 -32.98
N ASN A 78 3.75 -2.34 -33.11
CA ASN A 78 3.52 -3.36 -34.15
C ASN A 78 3.46 -2.81 -35.59
N SER A 79 3.06 -1.55 -35.77
CA SER A 79 2.79 -0.99 -37.10
C SER A 79 3.96 -0.19 -37.67
N THR A 80 4.77 0.43 -36.81
CA THR A 80 5.84 1.33 -37.26
C THR A 80 7.21 0.67 -37.26
N GLY A 81 7.49 -0.29 -36.36
CA GLY A 81 8.83 -0.85 -36.18
C GLY A 81 9.92 0.19 -35.85
N ILE A 82 9.53 1.43 -35.50
CA ILE A 82 10.39 2.62 -35.50
C ILE A 82 10.52 3.25 -34.10
N ASP A 83 9.67 2.91 -33.13
CA ASP A 83 9.58 3.72 -31.90
C ASP A 83 10.56 3.32 -30.79
N GLY A 84 11.59 2.52 -31.11
CA GLY A 84 12.59 2.12 -30.12
C GLY A 84 11.99 1.42 -28.90
N PHE A 85 10.83 0.77 -29.06
CA PHE A 85 10.03 0.17 -27.99
C PHE A 85 9.60 -1.23 -28.42
N THR A 86 9.90 -2.22 -27.60
CA THR A 86 9.50 -3.60 -27.81
C THR A 86 8.09 -3.83 -27.26
N ILE A 87 7.42 -4.84 -27.79
CA ILE A 87 6.16 -5.31 -27.19
C ILE A 87 6.45 -5.87 -25.78
N SER A 88 7.66 -6.41 -25.57
CA SER A 88 8.10 -6.99 -24.30
C SER A 88 8.05 -5.97 -23.16
N VAL A 89 8.58 -4.75 -23.34
CA VAL A 89 8.55 -3.73 -22.27
C VAL A 89 7.12 -3.33 -21.90
N LEU A 90 6.18 -3.26 -22.87
CA LEU A 90 4.78 -2.94 -22.61
C LEU A 90 4.05 -4.09 -21.90
N ASP A 91 4.35 -5.34 -22.26
CA ASP A 91 3.83 -6.52 -21.58
C ASP A 91 4.35 -6.60 -20.13
N THR A 92 5.64 -6.32 -19.91
CA THR A 92 6.24 -6.25 -18.57
C THR A 92 5.64 -5.11 -17.76
N ALA A 93 5.43 -3.93 -18.36
CA ALA A 93 4.82 -2.79 -17.68
C ALA A 93 3.42 -3.12 -17.18
N TRP A 94 2.57 -3.68 -18.05
CA TRP A 94 1.22 -4.09 -17.65
C TRP A 94 1.23 -5.13 -16.51
N GLN A 95 2.08 -6.15 -16.62
CA GLN A 95 2.21 -7.17 -15.58
C GLN A 95 2.73 -6.62 -14.25
N THR A 96 3.66 -5.65 -14.31
CA THR A 96 4.19 -4.95 -13.13
C THR A 96 3.08 -4.21 -12.40
N TRP A 97 2.28 -3.44 -13.14
CA TRP A 97 1.12 -2.74 -12.58
C TRP A 97 0.09 -3.71 -11.98
N GLU A 98 -0.32 -4.74 -12.72
CA GLU A 98 -1.31 -5.71 -12.23
C GLU A 98 -0.84 -6.45 -10.98
N LYS A 99 0.44 -6.81 -10.91
CA LYS A 99 1.04 -7.49 -9.75
C LYS A 99 1.04 -6.59 -8.51
N LEU A 100 1.38 -5.32 -8.65
CA LEU A 100 1.28 -4.35 -7.55
C LEU A 100 -0.18 -4.17 -7.13
N LYS A 101 -1.09 -3.95 -8.08
CA LYS A 101 -2.53 -3.78 -7.84
C LYS A 101 -3.12 -4.99 -7.10
N GLU A 102 -2.83 -6.21 -7.56
CA GLU A 102 -3.30 -7.46 -6.95
C GLU A 102 -2.81 -7.61 -5.51
N TYR A 103 -1.53 -7.29 -5.26
CA TYR A 103 -0.96 -7.33 -3.92
C TYR A 103 -1.74 -6.45 -2.93
N PHE A 104 -1.99 -5.19 -3.28
CA PHE A 104 -2.73 -4.28 -2.40
C PHE A 104 -4.21 -4.66 -2.29
N SER A 105 -4.84 -5.08 -3.39
CA SER A 105 -6.23 -5.55 -3.41
C SER A 105 -6.43 -6.75 -2.48
N SER A 106 -5.46 -7.68 -2.44
CA SER A 106 -5.50 -8.84 -1.53
C SER A 106 -5.49 -8.47 -0.04
N LYS A 107 -5.05 -7.25 0.28
CA LYS A 107 -5.02 -6.68 1.63
C LYS A 107 -6.20 -5.75 1.91
N GLY A 108 -7.15 -5.64 0.98
CA GLY A 108 -8.26 -4.70 1.08
C GLY A 108 -7.84 -3.23 0.94
N LEU A 109 -6.71 -2.98 0.28
CA LEU A 109 -6.20 -1.65 -0.02
C LEU A 109 -6.30 -1.40 -1.52
N SER A 110 -6.46 -0.13 -1.92
CA SER A 110 -6.46 0.27 -3.31
C SER A 110 -5.19 1.07 -3.61
N LEU A 111 -4.34 0.57 -4.50
CA LEU A 111 -3.16 1.31 -4.95
C LEU A 111 -3.60 2.37 -5.97
N GLU A 112 -3.15 3.61 -5.79
CA GLU A 112 -3.41 4.67 -6.77
C GLU A 112 -2.86 4.28 -8.15
N VAL A 113 -3.63 4.53 -9.20
CA VAL A 113 -3.18 4.31 -10.58
C VAL A 113 -2.03 5.29 -10.89
N PRO A 114 -0.87 4.83 -11.36
CA PRO A 114 0.25 5.71 -11.66
C PRO A 114 -0.02 6.63 -12.84
N ASP A 115 0.73 7.72 -12.92
CA ASP A 115 0.98 8.37 -14.20
C ASP A 115 1.99 7.52 -14.99
N ALA A 116 1.78 7.42 -16.30
CA ALA A 116 2.50 6.48 -17.14
C ALA A 116 3.02 7.15 -18.43
N CYS A 117 4.27 6.87 -18.79
CA CYS A 117 4.85 7.40 -20.02
C CYS A 117 5.92 6.46 -20.61
N PRO A 118 6.04 6.37 -21.95
CA PRO A 118 7.19 5.77 -22.59
C PRO A 118 8.41 6.67 -22.39
N GLY A 119 9.56 6.08 -22.10
CA GLY A 119 10.84 6.77 -22.07
C GLY A 119 11.61 6.62 -23.39
N GLU A 120 12.91 6.92 -23.32
CA GLU A 120 13.87 6.72 -24.41
C GLU A 120 14.53 5.33 -24.37
N SER A 121 14.67 4.68 -25.53
CA SER A 121 15.46 3.45 -25.69
C SER A 121 14.89 2.21 -24.98
N ASP A 122 13.64 1.86 -25.30
CA ASP A 122 12.95 0.64 -24.87
C ASP A 122 12.66 0.56 -23.36
N ASN A 123 12.29 1.69 -22.75
CA ASN A 123 11.94 1.79 -21.34
C ASN A 123 10.55 2.41 -21.13
N PHE A 124 9.79 1.92 -20.16
CA PHE A 124 8.47 2.45 -19.79
C PHE A 124 8.49 2.85 -18.32
N MET A 125 7.90 4.00 -17.99
CA MET A 125 7.95 4.53 -16.62
C MET A 125 6.55 4.73 -16.04
N TYR A 126 6.40 4.28 -14.80
CA TYR A 126 5.32 4.66 -13.90
C TYR A 126 5.82 5.64 -12.85
N THR A 127 4.97 6.60 -12.47
CA THR A 127 5.26 7.51 -11.35
C THR A 127 4.04 7.67 -10.45
N TRP A 128 4.32 7.83 -9.16
CA TRP A 128 3.37 8.21 -8.14
C TRP A 128 3.90 9.40 -7.34
N SER A 129 3.02 10.35 -7.02
CA SER A 129 3.39 11.53 -6.24
C SER A 129 2.27 11.90 -5.26
N LYS A 130 2.57 11.87 -3.96
CA LYS A 130 1.61 12.14 -2.89
C LYS A 130 2.27 12.87 -1.73
N GLY A 131 1.98 14.17 -1.62
CA GLY A 131 2.62 15.03 -0.63
C GLY A 131 4.14 15.07 -0.82
N GLU A 132 4.88 14.67 0.22
CA GLU A 132 6.35 14.61 0.23
C GLU A 132 6.92 13.35 -0.44
N HIS A 133 6.09 12.35 -0.74
CA HIS A 133 6.53 11.08 -1.29
C HIS A 133 6.46 11.06 -2.81
N TYR A 134 7.53 10.58 -3.43
CA TYR A 134 7.63 10.29 -4.86
C TYR A 134 8.16 8.87 -5.04
N LEU A 135 7.55 8.12 -5.96
CA LEU A 135 7.99 6.79 -6.36
C LEU A 135 7.96 6.73 -7.88
N GLU A 136 9.02 6.22 -8.48
CA GLU A 136 9.06 5.81 -9.87
C GLU A 136 9.36 4.32 -9.99
N CYS A 137 8.87 3.74 -11.07
CA CYS A 137 9.12 2.38 -11.49
C CYS A 137 9.44 2.43 -12.98
N GLU A 138 10.70 2.25 -13.31
CA GLU A 138 11.20 2.18 -14.68
C GLU A 138 11.31 0.72 -15.11
N ILE A 139 10.77 0.39 -16.27
CA ILE A 139 10.75 -0.96 -16.83
C ILE A 139 11.51 -0.95 -18.13
N PHE A 140 12.49 -1.83 -18.28
CA PHE A 140 13.38 -1.86 -19.44
C PHE A 140 13.03 -3.03 -20.39
N GLY A 141 13.47 -2.93 -21.64
CA GLY A 141 13.26 -3.93 -22.69
C GLY A 141 13.82 -5.32 -22.39
N ASN A 142 14.87 -5.37 -21.57
CA ASN A 142 15.46 -6.60 -21.04
C ASN A 142 14.68 -7.21 -19.85
N LYS A 143 13.53 -6.60 -19.48
CA LYS A 143 12.64 -6.96 -18.36
C LYS A 143 13.16 -6.62 -16.97
N GLU A 144 14.27 -5.89 -16.86
CA GLU A 144 14.66 -5.28 -15.59
C GLU A 144 13.63 -4.23 -15.19
N ILE A 145 13.40 -4.11 -13.88
CA ILE A 145 12.52 -3.14 -13.26
C ILE A 145 13.31 -2.43 -12.18
N GLU A 146 13.47 -1.12 -12.32
CA GLU A 146 14.12 -0.27 -11.32
C GLU A 146 13.05 0.54 -10.58
N PHE A 147 13.05 0.44 -9.25
CA PHE A 147 12.27 1.33 -8.41
C PHE A 147 13.17 2.41 -7.83
N PHE A 148 12.70 3.66 -7.85
CA PHE A 148 13.34 4.75 -7.12
C PHE A 148 12.32 5.54 -6.31
N TYR A 149 12.65 5.79 -5.05
CA TYR A 149 11.84 6.52 -4.10
C TYR A 149 12.58 7.75 -3.59
N GLN A 150 11.83 8.84 -3.41
CA GLN A 150 12.31 10.05 -2.75
C GLN A 150 11.28 10.58 -1.76
N ASN A 151 11.73 10.92 -0.55
CA ASN A 151 11.02 11.83 0.34
C ASN A 151 11.58 13.25 0.19
N ARG A 152 10.79 14.16 -0.37
CA ARG A 152 11.18 15.56 -0.65
C ARG A 152 11.39 16.40 0.61
N ASN A 153 10.83 15.98 1.74
CA ASN A 153 10.94 16.66 3.02
C ASN A 153 12.20 16.24 3.78
N THR A 154 12.48 14.93 3.84
CA THR A 154 13.64 14.39 4.59
C THR A 154 14.91 14.23 3.74
N SER A 155 14.80 14.38 2.41
CA SER A 155 15.84 14.03 1.44
C SER A 155 16.24 12.55 1.45
N GLU A 156 15.41 11.67 2.04
CA GLU A 156 15.59 10.23 1.94
C GLU A 156 15.45 9.79 0.48
N VAL A 157 16.39 8.96 0.02
CA VAL A 157 16.34 8.29 -1.27
C VAL A 157 16.54 6.80 -1.08
N TRP A 158 15.88 6.02 -1.91
CA TRP A 158 16.01 4.56 -1.95
C TRP A 158 15.81 4.09 -3.38
N GLY A 159 16.51 3.03 -3.78
CA GLY A 159 16.26 2.38 -5.05
C GLY A 159 16.56 0.88 -4.99
N GLU A 160 15.90 0.13 -5.86
CA GLU A 160 16.05 -1.32 -5.95
C GLU A 160 15.76 -1.79 -7.38
N ASP A 161 16.65 -2.65 -7.89
CA ASP A 161 16.48 -3.35 -9.16
C ASP A 161 15.87 -4.74 -8.90
N THR A 162 14.92 -5.14 -9.73
CA THR A 162 14.26 -6.44 -9.67
C THR A 162 13.76 -6.88 -11.05
N THR A 163 13.10 -8.05 -11.10
CA THR A 163 12.31 -8.51 -12.25
C THR A 163 10.98 -9.09 -11.76
N LEU A 164 10.05 -9.34 -12.67
CA LEU A 164 8.78 -10.00 -12.31
C LEU A 164 8.98 -11.39 -11.71
N GLU A 165 10.02 -12.12 -12.14
CA GLU A 165 10.36 -13.45 -11.66
C GLU A 165 10.95 -13.47 -10.25
N GLN A 166 11.60 -12.38 -9.83
CA GLN A 166 12.20 -12.27 -8.49
C GLN A 166 11.19 -11.91 -7.40
N GLU A 167 9.95 -11.54 -7.79
CA GLU A 167 8.94 -10.94 -6.92
C GLU A 167 9.36 -9.57 -6.37
N PHE A 168 8.38 -8.80 -5.88
CA PHE A 168 8.67 -7.51 -5.24
C PHE A 168 9.10 -7.72 -3.79
N SER A 169 10.20 -7.08 -3.40
CA SER A 169 10.69 -7.13 -2.02
C SER A 169 9.73 -6.44 -1.05
N ALA A 170 9.90 -6.70 0.24
CA ALA A 170 9.17 -5.96 1.27
C ALA A 170 9.41 -4.44 1.17
N ALA A 171 10.61 -4.01 0.79
CA ALA A 171 10.94 -2.59 0.66
C ALA A 171 10.17 -1.92 -0.49
N VAL A 172 10.09 -2.56 -1.67
CA VAL A 172 9.26 -2.09 -2.80
C VAL A 172 7.81 -1.90 -2.34
N LEU A 173 7.26 -2.92 -1.66
CA LEU A 173 5.86 -2.92 -1.23
C LEU A 173 5.61 -1.90 -0.12
N GLU A 174 6.57 -1.67 0.78
CA GLU A 174 6.50 -0.62 1.80
C GLU A 174 6.50 0.78 1.19
N LYS A 175 7.32 1.04 0.16
CA LYS A 175 7.31 2.33 -0.56
C LYS A 175 6.04 2.53 -1.37
N ALA A 176 5.56 1.50 -2.06
CA ALA A 176 4.30 1.56 -2.81
C ALA A 176 3.08 1.76 -1.89
N ALA A 177 3.12 1.23 -0.65
CA ALA A 177 2.03 1.37 0.32
C ALA A 177 1.73 2.84 0.69
N LEU A 178 2.69 3.76 0.53
CA LEU A 178 2.48 5.19 0.75
C LEU A 178 1.42 5.80 -0.21
N PHE A 179 1.22 5.14 -1.35
CA PHE A 179 0.27 5.53 -2.40
C PHE A 179 -1.00 4.66 -2.41
N ALA A 180 -1.16 3.78 -1.43
CA ALA A 180 -2.39 3.04 -1.21
C ALA A 180 -3.34 3.78 -0.24
N TRP A 181 -4.63 3.45 -0.29
CA TRP A 181 -5.67 3.99 0.57
C TRP A 181 -6.74 2.93 0.86
#